data_AF-A0A7H8HEZ1-F1
#
_entry.id   AF-A0A7H8HEZ1-F1
#
_cell.length_a   1.000
_cell.length_b   1.000
_cell.length_c   1.000
_cell.angle_alpha   90.00
_cell.angle_beta   90.00
_cell.angle_gamma   90.00
#
_symmetry.space_group_name_H-M   'P 1'
#
loop_
_entity.id
_entity.type
_entity.pdbx_description
1 polymer ?
#
loop_
_entity_poly.entity_id
_entity_poly.type
_entity_poly.pdbx_seq_one_letter_code
_entity_poly.pdbx_strand_id
1 'polypeptide(L)'
;MTRRSREAAERLRRLEQAVDLISRSIEKIEVATIVREPASALSADAYNGLRKQIVAAAGERVAHLHQLARFAQAVESGDPAPLPSLVREWSEQAGLLRVDDPSDTGCFDVLAGSGSALRMLRPAYVDQLTGRPIVMGQAERFEPHKALPRTSRHADHDREVPR
;
A
#
# COMPACT_ATOMS: atom_id res chain seq x y z
N MET A 1 -5.26 -31.57 -35.94
CA MET A 1 -5.75 -30.42 -35.15
C MET A 1 -4.55 -29.65 -34.62
N THR A 2 -4.36 -28.40 -35.02
CA THR A 2 -3.14 -27.62 -34.75
C THR A 2 -3.15 -27.02 -33.33
N ARG A 3 -1.98 -26.85 -32.70
CA ARG A 3 -1.80 -26.28 -31.35
C ARG A 3 -2.57 -24.95 -31.16
N ARG A 4 -2.56 -24.09 -32.19
CA ARG A 4 -3.33 -22.83 -32.24
C ARG A 4 -4.85 -23.01 -32.13
N SER A 5 -5.41 -24.06 -32.71
CA SER A 5 -6.85 -24.36 -32.63
C SER A 5 -7.26 -24.79 -31.21
N ARG A 6 -6.37 -25.48 -30.49
CA ARG A 6 -6.59 -25.89 -29.09
C ARG A 6 -6.56 -24.69 -28.14
N GLU A 7 -5.61 -23.79 -28.34
CA GLU A 7 -5.42 -22.57 -27.55
C GLU A 7 -6.56 -21.56 -27.78
N ALA A 8 -7.04 -21.42 -29.01
CA ALA A 8 -8.22 -20.63 -29.34
C ALA A 8 -9.49 -21.19 -28.67
N ALA A 9 -9.67 -22.52 -28.66
CA ALA A 9 -10.82 -23.16 -28.02
C ALA A 9 -10.79 -23.04 -26.49
N GLU A 10 -9.61 -23.01 -25.86
CA GLU A 10 -9.48 -22.74 -24.42
C GLU A 10 -9.78 -21.29 -24.08
N ARG A 11 -9.33 -20.33 -24.90
CA ARG A 11 -9.69 -18.92 -24.75
C ARG A 11 -11.18 -18.67 -24.88
N LEU A 12 -11.84 -19.31 -25.86
CA LEU A 12 -13.27 -19.18 -26.08
C LEU A 12 -14.07 -19.71 -24.88
N ARG A 13 -13.68 -20.88 -24.35
CA ARG A 13 -14.31 -21.46 -23.15
C ARG A 13 -14.14 -20.59 -21.90
N ARG A 14 -12.99 -19.94 -21.72
CA ARG A 14 -12.78 -18.99 -20.61
C ARG A 14 -13.65 -17.74 -20.76
N LEU A 15 -13.82 -17.24 -21.99
CA LEU A 15 -14.70 -16.11 -22.27
C LEU A 15 -16.17 -16.46 -22.01
N GLU A 16 -16.62 -17.63 -22.46
CA GLU A 16 -17.98 -18.13 -22.18
C GLU A 16 -18.25 -18.22 -20.67
N GLN A 17 -17.33 -18.82 -19.91
CA GLN A 17 -17.45 -18.93 -18.46
C GLN A 17 -17.46 -17.56 -17.76
N ALA A 18 -16.65 -16.60 -18.24
CA ALA A 18 -16.63 -15.25 -17.70
C ALA A 18 -17.94 -14.49 -18.00
N VAL A 19 -18.48 -14.63 -19.20
CA VAL A 19 -19.77 -14.03 -19.59
C VAL A 19 -20.91 -14.63 -18.77
N ASP A 20 -20.96 -15.95 -18.58
CA ASP A 20 -21.97 -16.60 -17.74
C ASP A 20 -21.92 -16.13 -16.28
N LEU A 21 -20.71 -15.97 -15.74
CA LEU A 21 -20.51 -15.48 -14.38
C LEU A 21 -20.98 -14.02 -14.24
N ILE A 22 -20.68 -13.18 -15.23
CA ILE A 22 -21.11 -11.78 -15.28
C ILE A 22 -22.63 -11.71 -15.35
N SER A 23 -23.27 -12.47 -16.26
CA SER A 23 -24.73 -12.48 -16.41
C SER A 23 -25.44 -12.87 -15.12
N ARG A 24 -24.99 -13.95 -14.45
CA ARG A 24 -25.55 -14.37 -13.14
C ARG A 24 -25.31 -13.36 -12.03
N SER A 25 -24.21 -12.62 -12.08
CA SER A 25 -23.91 -11.58 -11.09
C SER A 25 -24.79 -10.35 -11.31
N ILE A 26 -25.05 -9.98 -12.57
CA ILE A 26 -25.97 -8.90 -12.92
C ILE A 26 -27.39 -9.25 -12.47
N GLU A 27 -27.86 -10.46 -12.73
CA GLU A 27 -29.20 -10.91 -12.31
C GLU A 27 -29.38 -10.90 -10.79
N LYS A 28 -28.35 -11.31 -10.03
CA LYS A 28 -28.38 -11.21 -8.56
C LYS A 28 -28.37 -9.78 -8.06
N ILE A 29 -27.61 -8.90 -8.71
CA ILE A 29 -27.61 -7.47 -8.39
C ILE A 29 -29.00 -6.91 -8.68
N GLU A 30 -29.57 -7.18 -9.86
CA GLU A 30 -30.91 -6.74 -10.26
C GLU A 30 -31.98 -7.16 -9.23
N VAL A 31 -32.00 -8.44 -8.84
CA VAL A 31 -32.93 -8.96 -7.82
C VAL A 31 -32.68 -8.34 -6.44
N ALA A 32 -31.41 -8.16 -6.03
CA ALA A 32 -31.08 -7.49 -4.77
C ALA A 32 -31.41 -5.99 -4.79
N THR A 33 -31.54 -5.41 -5.98
CA THR A 33 -31.81 -3.98 -6.21
C THR A 33 -33.29 -3.64 -6.41
N ILE A 34 -34.16 -4.62 -6.69
CA ILE A 34 -35.60 -4.40 -6.80
C ILE A 34 -36.20 -4.27 -5.38
N VAL A 35 -36.21 -3.05 -4.87
CA VAL A 35 -37.01 -2.65 -3.70
C VAL A 35 -38.47 -2.57 -4.13
N ARG A 36 -39.34 -3.38 -3.51
CA ARG A 36 -40.74 -3.56 -3.93
C ARG A 36 -41.66 -2.34 -3.69
N GLU A 37 -41.19 -1.24 -3.10
CA GLU A 37 -41.97 0.01 -2.95
C GLU A 37 -41.06 1.26 -2.96
N PRO A 38 -40.92 1.97 -4.10
CA PRO A 38 -40.12 3.19 -4.20
C PRO A 38 -41.01 4.45 -4.06
N ALA A 39 -41.73 4.61 -2.95
CA ALA A 39 -42.64 5.75 -2.76
C ALA A 39 -42.14 6.81 -1.75
N SER A 40 -40.85 6.85 -1.45
CA SER A 40 -40.27 8.04 -0.80
C SER A 40 -38.89 8.36 -1.37
N ALA A 41 -38.58 9.65 -1.51
CA ALA A 41 -37.27 10.13 -1.97
C ALA A 41 -36.10 9.51 -1.16
N LEU A 42 -36.36 9.15 0.11
CA LEU A 42 -35.44 8.44 1.00
C LEU A 42 -34.98 7.08 0.44
N SER A 43 -35.88 6.32 -0.21
CA SER A 43 -35.57 5.00 -0.78
C SER A 43 -34.67 5.11 -2.03
N ALA A 44 -34.84 6.17 -2.83
CA ALA A 44 -34.00 6.41 -4.00
C ALA A 44 -32.58 6.86 -3.61
N ASP A 45 -32.46 7.70 -2.58
CA ASP A 45 -31.16 8.13 -2.04
C ASP A 45 -30.41 6.97 -1.38
N ALA A 46 -31.10 6.13 -0.60
CA ALA A 46 -30.54 4.92 -0.03
C ALA A 46 -30.04 3.96 -1.12
N TYR A 47 -30.83 3.76 -2.19
CA TYR A 47 -30.44 2.95 -3.34
C TYR A 47 -29.18 3.48 -4.04
N ASN A 48 -29.14 4.79 -4.29
CA ASN A 48 -27.97 5.42 -4.90
C ASN A 48 -26.72 5.32 -4.01
N GLY A 49 -26.88 5.44 -2.69
CA GLY A 49 -25.82 5.23 -1.71
C GLY A 49 -25.27 3.80 -1.78
N LEU A 50 -26.14 2.80 -1.73
CA LEU A 50 -25.75 1.39 -1.83
C LEU A 50 -25.05 1.08 -3.16
N ARG A 51 -25.59 1.57 -4.29
CA ARG A 51 -24.98 1.40 -5.61
C ARG A 51 -23.56 1.96 -5.64
N LYS A 52 -23.34 3.17 -5.11
CA LYS A 52 -22.00 3.78 -5.03
C LYS A 52 -21.06 2.95 -4.17
N GLN A 53 -21.52 2.46 -3.02
CA GLN A 53 -20.73 1.59 -2.14
C GLN A 53 -20.34 0.27 -2.82
N ILE A 54 -21.27 -0.39 -3.51
CA ILE A 54 -20.98 -1.63 -4.25
C ILE A 54 -19.94 -1.38 -5.35
N VAL A 55 -20.10 -0.30 -6.11
CA VAL A 55 -19.13 0.06 -7.17
C VAL A 55 -17.76 0.36 -6.58
N ALA A 56 -17.69 1.09 -5.46
CA ALA A 56 -16.44 1.36 -4.76
C ALA A 56 -15.78 0.07 -4.26
N ALA A 57 -16.52 -0.79 -3.56
CA ALA A 57 -16.02 -2.07 -3.05
C ALA A 57 -15.56 -3.01 -4.17
N ALA A 58 -16.26 -3.02 -5.31
CA ALA A 58 -15.83 -3.77 -6.49
C ALA A 58 -14.51 -3.22 -7.05
N GLY A 59 -14.34 -1.89 -7.11
CA GLY A 59 -13.10 -1.23 -7.51
C GLY A 59 -11.93 -1.55 -6.58
N GLU A 60 -12.14 -1.45 -5.27
CA GLU A 60 -11.16 -1.82 -4.23
C GLU A 60 -10.73 -3.28 -4.36
N ARG A 61 -11.67 -4.19 -4.57
CA ARG A 61 -11.38 -5.61 -4.79
C ARG A 61 -10.50 -5.82 -6.02
N VAL A 62 -10.80 -5.15 -7.14
CA VAL A 62 -9.99 -5.26 -8.37
C VAL A 62 -8.57 -4.72 -8.14
N ALA A 63 -8.43 -3.60 -7.44
CA ALA A 63 -7.13 -3.04 -7.08
C ALA A 63 -6.34 -4.04 -6.22
N HIS A 64 -6.95 -4.63 -5.21
CA HIS A 64 -6.31 -5.62 -4.34
C HIS A 64 -5.86 -6.87 -5.09
N LEU A 65 -6.67 -7.38 -6.02
CA LEU A 65 -6.26 -8.49 -6.90
C LEU A 65 -5.04 -8.15 -7.76
N HIS A 66 -4.97 -6.92 -8.28
CA HIS A 66 -3.81 -6.44 -9.04
C HIS A 66 -2.55 -6.38 -8.17
N GLN A 67 -2.67 -5.89 -6.93
CA GLN A 67 -1.58 -5.84 -5.97
C GLN A 67 -1.04 -7.26 -5.68
N LEU A 68 -1.94 -8.20 -5.36
CA LEU A 68 -1.57 -9.60 -5.09
C LEU A 68 -0.88 -10.26 -6.30
N ALA A 69 -1.38 -10.03 -7.52
CA ALA A 69 -0.78 -10.58 -8.73
C ALA A 69 0.64 -10.02 -8.98
N ARG A 70 0.83 -8.71 -8.84
CA ARG A 70 2.15 -8.06 -8.99
C ARG A 70 3.12 -8.50 -7.90
N PHE A 71 2.64 -8.67 -6.66
CA PHE A 71 3.45 -9.22 -5.57
C PHE A 71 3.90 -10.64 -5.88
N ALA A 72 2.98 -11.52 -6.31
CA ALA A 72 3.31 -12.89 -6.66
C ALA A 72 4.36 -12.96 -7.78
N GLN A 73 4.23 -12.14 -8.82
CA GLN A 73 5.21 -12.07 -9.90
C GLN A 73 6.61 -11.63 -9.42
N ALA A 74 6.67 -10.65 -8.51
CA ALA A 74 7.94 -10.20 -7.92
C ALA A 74 8.57 -11.25 -7.00
N VAL A 75 7.77 -12.06 -6.30
CA VAL A 75 8.27 -13.17 -5.49
C VAL A 75 8.75 -14.32 -6.39
N GLU A 76 8.00 -14.66 -7.43
CA GLU A 76 8.35 -15.72 -8.38
C GLU A 76 9.61 -15.41 -9.20
N SER A 77 9.87 -14.15 -9.52
CA SER A 77 11.10 -13.75 -10.21
C SER A 77 12.35 -13.92 -9.34
N GLY A 78 12.18 -14.04 -8.01
CA GLY A 78 13.28 -14.10 -7.04
C GLY A 78 14.07 -12.79 -6.92
N ASP A 79 13.63 -11.73 -7.60
CA ASP A 79 14.26 -10.41 -7.58
C ASP A 79 13.45 -9.49 -6.66
N PRO A 80 14.01 -9.05 -5.52
CA PRO A 80 13.33 -8.13 -4.62
C PRO A 80 13.39 -6.67 -5.09
N ALA A 81 14.18 -6.32 -6.11
CA ALA A 81 14.34 -4.94 -6.58
C ALA A 81 13.02 -4.18 -6.88
N PRO A 82 11.96 -4.79 -7.45
CA PRO A 82 10.69 -4.10 -7.68
C PRO A 82 9.82 -3.95 -6.41
N LEU A 83 10.05 -4.73 -5.35
CA LEU A 83 9.16 -4.72 -4.17
C LEU A 83 9.07 -3.35 -3.48
N PRO A 84 10.17 -2.61 -3.24
CA PRO A 84 10.08 -1.29 -2.60
C PRO A 84 9.25 -0.27 -3.38
N SER A 85 9.31 -0.28 -4.72
CA SER A 85 8.52 0.64 -5.54
C SER A 85 7.04 0.26 -5.56
N LEU A 86 6.74 -1.05 -5.63
CA LEU A 86 5.38 -1.58 -5.50
C LEU A 86 4.74 -1.21 -4.16
N VAL A 87 5.47 -1.44 -3.06
CA VAL A 87 4.98 -1.13 -1.71
C VAL A 87 4.73 0.37 -1.56
N ARG A 88 5.60 1.22 -2.09
CA ARG A 88 5.40 2.68 -2.08
C ARG A 88 4.14 3.08 -2.86
N GLU A 89 3.98 2.58 -4.09
CA GLU A 89 2.81 2.86 -4.93
C GLU A 89 1.51 2.46 -4.22
N TRP A 90 1.46 1.25 -3.64
CA TRP A 90 0.26 0.77 -2.95
C TRP A 90 0.00 1.51 -1.65
N SER A 91 1.04 1.93 -0.94
CA SER A 91 0.90 2.74 0.28
C SER A 91 0.30 4.10 -0.06
N GLU A 92 0.77 4.76 -1.12
CA GLU A 92 0.21 6.02 -1.60
C GLU A 92 -1.26 5.88 -2.01
N GLN A 93 -1.60 4.81 -2.75
CA GLN A 93 -2.98 4.54 -3.17
C GLN A 93 -3.93 4.25 -1.99
N ALA A 94 -3.43 3.58 -0.95
CA ALA A 94 -4.20 3.21 0.23
C ALA A 94 -4.24 4.31 1.31
N GLY A 95 -3.50 5.42 1.13
CA GLY A 95 -3.33 6.42 2.18
C GLY A 95 -2.57 5.87 3.40
N LEU A 96 -1.64 4.94 3.19
CA LEU A 96 -0.78 4.41 4.25
C LEU A 96 0.52 5.21 4.31
N LEU A 97 0.76 5.90 5.42
CA LEU A 97 1.95 6.70 5.64
C LEU A 97 2.96 5.93 6.49
N ARG A 98 4.20 5.86 6.02
CA ARG A 98 5.34 5.34 6.79
C ARG A 98 5.94 6.44 7.64
N VAL A 99 6.02 6.24 8.95
CA VAL A 99 6.61 7.20 9.91
C VAL A 99 7.94 6.66 10.41
N ASP A 100 8.99 7.47 10.26
CA ASP A 100 10.37 7.13 10.63
C ASP A 100 10.87 7.81 11.90
N ASP A 101 10.17 8.85 12.36
CA ASP A 101 10.58 9.62 13.53
C ASP A 101 10.01 8.99 14.80
N PRO A 102 10.85 8.34 15.64
CA PRO A 102 10.40 7.71 16.88
C PRO A 102 9.99 8.73 17.96
N SER A 103 10.21 10.03 17.73
CA SER A 103 9.79 11.11 18.63
C SER A 103 8.26 11.26 18.66
N ASP A 104 7.56 10.76 17.64
CA ASP A 104 6.10 10.68 17.64
C ASP A 104 5.63 9.52 18.54
N THR A 105 5.55 9.80 19.84
CA THR A 105 5.18 8.81 20.86
C THR A 105 3.78 8.19 20.68
N GLY A 106 2.90 8.81 19.89
CA GLY A 106 1.59 8.22 19.56
C GLY A 106 1.67 7.05 18.56
N CYS A 107 2.79 6.93 17.87
CA CYS A 107 2.99 5.97 16.77
C CYS A 107 4.05 4.90 17.09
N PHE A 108 4.77 5.01 18.21
CA PHE A 108 5.90 4.15 18.54
C PHE A 108 5.84 3.55 19.95
N ASP A 109 6.11 2.26 20.03
CA ASP A 109 6.44 1.59 21.28
C ASP A 109 7.94 1.75 21.58
N VAL A 110 8.26 2.37 22.72
CA VAL A 110 9.64 2.50 23.19
C VAL A 110 10.01 1.25 23.98
N LEU A 111 10.78 0.38 23.34
CA LEU A 111 11.40 -0.79 23.94
C LEU A 111 12.53 -0.36 24.90
N ALA A 112 12.87 -1.27 25.82
CA ALA A 112 13.85 -1.05 26.87
C ALA A 112 15.19 -0.48 26.33
N GLY A 113 15.89 0.27 27.17
CA GLY A 113 17.15 0.93 26.82
C GLY A 113 17.47 2.03 27.82
N SER A 114 18.67 2.58 27.75
CA SER A 114 19.13 3.68 28.60
C SER A 114 19.58 4.86 27.75
N GLY A 115 19.17 6.06 28.15
CA GLY A 115 19.61 7.31 27.55
C GLY A 115 18.49 8.25 27.13
N SER A 116 18.90 9.43 26.66
CA SER A 116 18.00 10.54 26.35
C SER A 116 17.48 10.56 24.91
N ALA A 117 18.11 9.82 23.99
CA ALA A 117 17.73 9.79 22.58
C ALA A 117 16.95 8.52 22.22
N LEU A 118 16.14 8.60 21.15
CA LEU A 118 15.39 7.47 20.59
C LEU A 118 15.96 7.05 19.25
N ARG A 119 16.15 5.74 19.06
CA ARG A 119 16.52 5.13 17.78
C ARG A 119 15.37 4.26 17.29
N MET A 120 14.93 4.50 16.07
CA MET A 120 13.94 3.63 15.41
C MET A 120 14.57 2.25 15.11
N LEU A 121 13.89 1.20 15.55
CA LEU A 121 14.15 -0.19 15.20
C LEU A 121 13.27 -0.66 14.04
N ARG A 122 11.99 -0.27 14.06
CA ARG A 122 11.02 -0.54 13.00
C ARG A 122 10.15 0.70 12.77
N PRO A 123 9.83 1.04 11.50
CA PRO A 123 8.94 2.17 11.21
C PRO A 123 7.52 1.88 11.68
N ALA A 124 6.78 2.94 11.98
CA ALA A 124 5.34 2.87 12.14
C ALA A 124 4.64 3.02 10.79
N TYR A 125 3.42 2.52 10.70
CA TYR A 125 2.54 2.74 9.55
C TYR A 125 1.20 3.27 10.05
N VAL A 126 0.79 4.43 9.54
CA VAL A 126 -0.42 5.14 9.98
C VAL A 126 -1.39 5.32 8.82
N ASP A 127 -2.67 5.28 9.12
CA ASP A 127 -3.72 5.69 8.19
C ASP A 127 -3.69 7.22 8.06
N GLN A 128 -3.44 7.71 6.84
CA GLN A 128 -3.33 9.13 6.54
C GLN A 128 -4.63 9.91 6.81
N LEU A 129 -5.79 9.26 6.71
CA LEU A 129 -7.07 9.92 6.93
C LEU A 129 -7.36 10.10 8.43
N THR A 130 -7.11 9.06 9.22
CA THR A 130 -7.47 9.06 10.65
C THR A 130 -6.32 9.41 11.57
N GLY A 131 -5.08 9.38 11.07
CA GLY A 131 -3.85 9.53 11.86
C GLY A 131 -3.59 8.36 12.80
N ARG A 132 -4.38 7.28 12.73
CA ARG A 132 -4.26 6.14 13.65
C ARG A 132 -3.19 5.17 13.16
N PRO A 133 -2.37 4.61 14.08
CA PRO A 133 -1.42 3.57 13.72
C PRO A 133 -2.16 2.30 13.29
N ILE A 134 -1.84 1.85 12.07
CA ILE A 134 -2.18 0.52 11.56
C ILE A 134 -1.16 -0.50 12.09
N VAL A 135 0.11 -0.10 12.15
CA VAL A 135 1.20 -0.84 12.77
C VAL A 135 2.03 0.12 13.61
N MET A 136 2.16 -0.16 14.91
CA MET A 136 3.05 0.59 15.79
C MET A 136 4.51 0.40 15.37
N GLY A 137 5.25 1.50 15.33
CA GLY A 137 6.69 1.49 15.20
C GLY A 137 7.36 1.00 16.48
N GLN A 138 8.63 0.65 16.38
CA GLN A 138 9.43 0.24 17.54
C GLN A 138 10.65 1.13 17.63
N ALA A 139 10.94 1.62 18.83
CA ALA A 139 12.12 2.41 19.12
C ALA A 139 12.83 1.88 20.36
N GLU A 140 14.12 2.17 20.50
CA GLU A 140 14.89 1.93 21.72
C GLU A 140 15.50 3.23 22.24
N ARG A 141 15.72 3.32 23.55
CA ARG A 141 16.49 4.41 24.15
C ARG A 141 17.98 4.13 24.02
N PHE A 142 18.74 5.14 23.63
CA PHE A 142 20.20 5.07 23.57
C PHE A 142 20.85 6.37 24.05
N GLU A 143 22.09 6.27 24.51
CA GLU A 143 22.93 7.44 24.78
C GLU A 143 23.61 7.91 23.49
N PRO A 144 23.36 9.14 23.02
CA PRO A 144 24.04 9.67 21.85
C PRO A 144 25.51 9.90 22.20
N HIS A 145 26.42 9.17 21.53
CA HIS A 145 27.84 9.41 21.69
C HIS A 145 28.17 10.81 21.16
N LYS A 146 28.69 11.69 22.03
CA LYS A 146 29.14 13.04 21.65
C LYS A 146 30.14 12.90 20.50
N ALA A 147 29.77 13.36 19.31
CA ALA A 147 30.66 13.34 18.16
C ALA A 147 31.91 14.16 18.52
N LEU A 148 33.09 13.54 18.46
CA LEU A 148 34.36 14.26 18.57
C LEU A 148 34.41 15.29 17.42
N PRO A 149 34.84 16.54 17.68
CA PRO A 149 34.93 17.55 16.64
C PRO A 149 35.84 17.05 15.53
N ARG A 150 35.33 17.05 14.29
CA ARG A 150 36.13 16.80 13.09
C ARG A 150 37.16 17.92 13.03
N THR A 151 38.39 17.65 13.43
CA THR A 151 39.51 18.60 13.30
C THR A 151 39.65 18.94 11.82
N SER A 152 39.25 20.15 11.45
CA SER A 152 39.56 20.77 10.18
C SER A 152 41.09 20.83 10.03
N ARG A 153 41.66 19.97 9.17
CA ARG A 153 43.01 20.21 8.66
C ARG A 153 42.94 21.37 7.68
N HIS A 154 43.05 22.59 8.19
CA HIS A 154 43.69 23.67 7.46
C HIS A 154 45.21 23.44 7.54
N ALA A 155 45.79 22.99 6.45
CA ALA A 155 47.18 23.25 6.08
C ALA A 155 47.06 23.70 4.62
N ASP A 156 47.06 24.99 4.32
CA ASP A 156 48.17 25.92 4.47
C ASP A 156 49.47 25.33 3.90
N HIS A 157 49.61 25.47 2.59
CA HIS A 157 50.90 25.51 1.91
C HIS A 157 50.82 26.50 0.75
N ASP A 158 50.82 27.78 1.12
CA ASP A 158 51.56 28.78 0.37
C ASP A 158 53.06 28.39 0.39
N ARG A 159 53.57 28.02 -0.79
CA ARG A 159 55.00 28.18 -1.13
C ARG A 159 55.11 28.60 -2.60
N GLU A 160 55.00 29.91 -2.79
CA GLU A 160 55.99 30.75 -3.49
C GLU A 160 57.40 30.09 -3.50
N VAL A 161 58.26 30.07 -4.54
CA VAL A 161 58.73 31.09 -5.51
C VAL A 161 59.51 30.35 -6.67
N PRO A 162 60.35 30.98 -7.54
CA PRO A 162 60.14 31.29 -8.97
C PRO A 162 60.99 30.48 -9.99
N ARG A 163 60.70 30.62 -11.28
CA ARG A 163 61.63 31.12 -12.33
C ARG A 163 60.92 31.31 -13.66
#